data_AF-A0AAD5Y3K0-F1
#
_entry.id   AF-A0AAD5Y3K0-F1
#
_cell.length_a   1.000
_cell.length_b   1.000
_cell.length_c   1.000
_cell.angle_alpha   90.00
_cell.angle_beta   90.00
_cell.angle_gamma   90.00
#
_symmetry.space_group_name_H-M   'P 1'
#
loop_
_entity.id
_entity.type
_entity.pdbx_description
1 polymer ?
#
loop_
_entity_poly.entity_id
_entity_poly.type
_entity_poly.pdbx_seq_one_letter_code
_entity_poly.pdbx_strand_id
1 'polypeptide(L)'
;MVMEYAGNELFNYIVERGRMTEDDARRFFQQIISAIEYCHRHNVVHRDIKPENILLDEFNNVKIADFGLSNLMTDGDFLKTSCGSPNYAAPEVISGKLYAGAEVDVWSCGVILYVMLCGRLPFDDDYIPALFKKINGGIFTLPSYLSHDTKSILSSMLVVDPLKRATIADLRNTSWFNVNLPDYLKPLPEYKEAPTSEADKAVVEELTKKMGYSHDTILFALAEKDNNQIKVAYQLLIDRNKLVEASLSREFKGNVRLTSNVSREATNSTRKMEFAQAQNDIDESSSGKNSNQNSLLAVPAKNTEITILSSSLPKNNLDIPPNQKKSKNKSKWHFGIRSRSPPLDIMLELYRALQNIGMQWKTIDAYHVKCKYKTIKNTEVFFDMQLFRVESNNYLVDFRNTTPPYEQHLKGQKEDTPIELVNLSAFAFFDACSKMITELAISA
;
A
#
# COMPACT_ATOMS: atom_id res chain seq x y z
N MET A 1 -1.60 15.18 26.38
CA MET A 1 -0.58 15.40 25.33
C MET A 1 -0.53 16.89 25.07
N VAL A 2 0.63 17.52 25.12
CA VAL A 2 0.80 18.94 24.72
C VAL A 2 1.27 18.92 23.26
N MET A 3 0.58 19.65 22.38
CA MET A 3 0.80 19.65 20.92
C MET A 3 0.80 21.08 20.36
N GLU A 4 1.28 21.24 19.12
CA GLU A 4 1.20 22.50 18.38
C GLU A 4 -0.26 22.96 18.24
N TYR A 5 -0.50 24.26 18.37
CA TYR A 5 -1.82 24.85 18.18
C TYR A 5 -2.00 25.30 16.73
N ALA A 6 -3.08 24.84 16.10
CA ALA A 6 -3.56 25.32 14.81
C ALA A 6 -4.97 25.88 15.01
N GLY A 7 -5.21 27.09 14.51
CA GLY A 7 -6.35 27.91 14.91
C GLY A 7 -7.65 27.64 14.15
N ASN A 8 -7.61 26.90 13.05
CA ASN A 8 -8.79 26.61 12.24
C ASN A 8 -8.75 25.19 11.64
N GLU A 9 -9.89 24.73 11.14
CA GLU A 9 -10.05 23.46 10.44
C GLU A 9 -10.29 23.72 8.95
N LEU A 10 -9.79 22.83 8.09
CA LEU A 10 -10.06 22.88 6.65
C LEU A 10 -11.57 22.76 6.38
N PHE A 11 -12.29 21.99 7.21
CA PHE A 11 -13.75 21.90 7.15
C PHE A 11 -14.42 23.28 7.25
N ASN A 12 -14.11 24.03 8.31
CA ASN A 12 -14.66 25.37 8.54
C ASN A 12 -14.28 26.34 7.41
N TYR A 13 -13.03 26.27 6.94
CA TYR A 13 -12.58 27.07 5.81
C TYR A 13 -13.41 26.82 4.52
N ILE A 14 -13.76 25.55 4.23
CA ILE A 14 -14.62 25.19 3.09
C ILE A 14 -16.06 25.66 3.32
N VAL A 15 -16.60 25.50 4.53
CA VAL A 15 -17.98 25.92 4.86
C VAL A 15 -18.14 27.44 4.69
N GLU A 16 -17.16 28.23 5.14
CA GLU A 16 -17.21 29.69 5.07
C GLU A 16 -17.08 30.24 3.65
N ARG A 17 -16.19 29.64 2.82
CA ARG A 17 -15.86 30.16 1.49
C ARG A 17 -16.56 29.43 0.34
N GLY A 18 -17.17 28.29 0.62
CA GLY A 18 -17.70 27.38 -0.39
C GLY A 18 -16.59 26.69 -1.18
N ARG A 19 -16.87 26.40 -2.46
CA ARG A 19 -15.91 25.73 -3.35
C ARG A 19 -14.69 26.63 -3.63
N MET A 20 -13.53 26.01 -3.70
CA MET A 20 -12.25 26.65 -4.01
C MET A 20 -11.96 26.64 -5.50
N THR A 21 -11.07 27.54 -5.93
CA THR A 21 -10.44 27.43 -7.26
C THR A 21 -9.49 26.24 -7.31
N GLU A 22 -9.14 25.78 -8.51
CA GLU A 22 -8.17 24.68 -8.64
C GLU A 22 -6.80 25.05 -8.06
N ASP A 23 -6.38 26.32 -8.18
CA ASP A 23 -5.11 26.80 -7.66
C ASP A 23 -5.07 26.80 -6.13
N ASP A 24 -6.13 27.28 -5.48
CA ASP A 24 -6.24 27.27 -4.02
C ASP A 24 -6.30 25.83 -3.49
N ALA A 25 -7.18 24.99 -4.07
CA ALA A 25 -7.31 23.59 -3.69
C ALA A 25 -6.00 22.82 -3.88
N ARG A 26 -5.27 23.09 -4.97
CA ARG A 26 -3.96 22.48 -5.24
C ARG A 26 -2.93 22.83 -4.17
N ARG A 27 -2.88 24.09 -3.72
CA ARG A 27 -1.95 24.48 -2.65
C ARG A 27 -2.17 23.67 -1.38
N PHE A 28 -3.43 23.50 -0.93
CA PHE A 28 -3.74 22.65 0.23
C PHE A 28 -3.43 21.18 -0.07
N PHE A 29 -3.84 20.69 -1.23
CA PHE A 29 -3.66 19.29 -1.61
C PHE A 29 -2.20 18.88 -1.71
N GLN A 30 -1.31 19.73 -2.23
CA GLN A 30 0.13 19.49 -2.26
C GLN A 30 0.71 19.27 -0.86
N GLN A 31 0.27 20.06 0.12
CA GLN A 31 0.71 19.92 1.51
C GLN A 31 0.15 18.66 2.16
N ILE A 32 -1.13 18.34 1.93
CA ILE A 32 -1.77 17.10 2.41
C ILE A 32 -1.00 15.89 1.87
N ILE A 33 -0.80 15.79 0.56
CA ILE A 33 -0.10 14.66 -0.06
C ILE A 33 1.33 14.55 0.46
N SER A 34 2.04 15.66 0.66
CA SER A 34 3.38 15.63 1.23
C SER A 34 3.41 15.10 2.67
N ALA A 35 2.42 15.45 3.49
CA ALA A 35 2.32 14.96 4.87
C ALA A 35 1.96 13.47 4.92
N ILE A 36 1.03 13.02 4.06
CA ILE A 36 0.66 11.60 3.97
C ILE A 36 1.79 10.76 3.42
N GLU A 37 2.50 11.25 2.39
CA GLU A 37 3.71 10.60 1.88
C GLU A 37 4.74 10.40 3.00
N TYR A 38 4.94 11.43 3.84
CA TYR A 38 5.85 11.34 4.97
C TYR A 38 5.44 10.26 5.96
N CYS A 39 4.15 10.17 6.29
CA CYS A 39 3.61 9.11 7.15
C CYS A 39 3.87 7.72 6.54
N HIS A 40 3.53 7.55 5.26
CA HIS A 40 3.68 6.26 4.56
C HIS A 40 5.14 5.82 4.47
N ARG A 41 6.09 6.75 4.27
CA ARG A 41 7.55 6.48 4.30
C ARG A 41 8.03 5.97 5.66
N HIS A 42 7.34 6.34 6.74
CA HIS A 42 7.62 5.88 8.10
C HIS A 42 6.73 4.69 8.50
N ASN A 43 6.12 4.02 7.51
CA ASN A 43 5.21 2.91 7.71
C ASN A 43 4.00 3.26 8.61
N VAL A 44 3.55 4.52 8.61
CA VAL A 44 2.35 4.96 9.35
C VAL A 44 1.23 5.24 8.36
N VAL A 45 0.06 4.63 8.57
CA VAL A 45 -1.18 4.92 7.84
C VAL A 45 -2.13 5.64 8.77
N HIS A 46 -2.74 6.72 8.30
CA HIS A 46 -3.56 7.57 9.15
C HIS A 46 -4.97 7.01 9.36
N ARG A 47 -5.62 6.52 8.30
CA ARG A 47 -6.96 5.88 8.29
C ARG A 47 -8.16 6.75 8.69
N ASP A 48 -7.95 7.95 9.20
CA ASP A 48 -9.02 8.93 9.48
C ASP A 48 -8.74 10.29 8.84
N ILE A 49 -8.37 10.29 7.56
CA ILE A 49 -8.11 11.51 6.80
C ILE A 49 -9.44 12.12 6.38
N LYS A 50 -9.78 13.27 6.98
CA LYS A 50 -11.00 14.05 6.75
C LYS A 50 -10.76 15.53 7.02
N PRO A 51 -11.57 16.45 6.45
CA PRO A 51 -11.38 17.90 6.62
C PRO A 51 -11.31 18.39 8.08
N GLU A 52 -11.97 17.70 9.01
CA GLU A 52 -11.97 17.98 10.46
C GLU A 52 -10.60 17.67 11.10
N ASN A 53 -9.88 16.69 10.56
CA ASN A 53 -8.54 16.29 11.03
C ASN A 53 -7.41 17.01 10.26
N ILE A 54 -7.77 17.96 9.38
CA ILE A 54 -6.82 18.78 8.63
C ILE A 54 -6.94 20.20 9.16
N LEU A 55 -6.01 20.58 10.04
CA LEU A 55 -5.98 21.89 10.66
C LEU A 55 -5.20 22.88 9.82
N LEU A 56 -5.44 24.17 10.07
CA LEU A 56 -4.81 25.30 9.41
C LEU A 56 -4.15 26.22 10.45
N ASP A 57 -2.90 26.59 10.18
CA ASP A 57 -2.22 27.65 10.93
C ASP A 57 -2.68 29.05 10.50
N GLU A 58 -2.11 30.10 11.11
CA GLU A 58 -2.44 31.50 10.81
C GLU A 58 -2.14 31.93 9.35
N PHE A 59 -1.30 31.17 8.64
CA PHE A 59 -0.95 31.37 7.24
C PHE A 59 -1.67 30.39 6.29
N ASN A 60 -2.68 29.67 6.79
CA ASN A 60 -3.40 28.62 6.07
C ASN A 60 -2.49 27.50 5.57
N ASN A 61 -1.43 27.14 6.30
CA ASN A 61 -0.68 25.91 6.03
C ASN A 61 -1.35 24.72 6.71
N VAL A 62 -1.29 23.59 6.04
CA VAL A 62 -1.90 22.33 6.46
C VAL A 62 -1.13 21.71 7.61
N LYS A 63 -1.85 21.28 8.64
CA LYS A 63 -1.37 20.49 9.76
C LYS A 63 -2.29 19.26 9.91
N ILE A 64 -1.75 18.06 9.69
CA ILE A 64 -2.52 16.82 9.89
C ILE A 64 -2.58 16.54 11.40
N ALA A 65 -3.77 16.27 11.90
CA ALA A 65 -4.05 16.01 13.31
C ALA A 65 -4.79 14.68 13.50
N ASP A 66 -4.88 14.25 14.77
CA ASP A 66 -5.60 13.06 15.22
C ASP A 66 -5.17 11.72 14.59
N PHE A 67 -4.00 11.25 15.03
CA PHE A 67 -3.49 9.92 14.73
C PHE A 67 -4.11 8.82 15.62
N GLY A 68 -5.22 9.09 16.32
CA GLY A 68 -5.84 8.13 17.25
C GLY A 68 -6.34 6.85 16.59
N LEU A 69 -6.61 6.89 15.29
CA LEU A 69 -6.98 5.74 14.47
C LEU A 69 -5.86 5.25 13.54
N SER A 70 -4.65 5.81 13.66
CA SER A 70 -3.51 5.40 12.83
C SER A 70 -3.04 3.97 13.13
N ASN A 71 -2.22 3.39 12.25
CA ASN A 71 -1.54 2.13 12.50
C ASN A 71 -0.20 2.05 11.79
N LEU A 72 0.67 1.16 12.27
CA LEU A 72 1.90 0.79 11.58
C LEU A 72 1.61 -0.24 10.49
N MET A 73 2.18 -0.01 9.30
CA MET A 73 2.28 -1.00 8.23
C MET A 73 3.44 -1.93 8.56
N THR A 74 3.18 -3.23 8.57
CA THR A 74 4.19 -4.27 8.72
C THR A 74 4.25 -5.10 7.45
N ASP A 75 5.46 -5.42 7.00
CA ASP A 75 5.66 -6.15 5.76
C ASP A 75 4.93 -7.50 5.79
N GLY A 76 4.06 -7.70 4.80
CA GLY A 76 3.27 -8.92 4.65
C GLY A 76 1.98 -8.97 5.48
N ASP A 77 1.74 -8.05 6.40
CA ASP A 77 0.48 -7.99 7.14
C ASP A 77 -0.58 -7.12 6.46
N PHE A 78 -1.85 -7.44 6.71
CA PHE A 78 -2.98 -6.67 6.22
C PHE A 78 -3.82 -6.17 7.40
N LEU A 79 -4.40 -4.99 7.21
CA LEU A 79 -5.33 -4.38 8.14
C LEU A 79 -6.76 -4.82 7.80
N LYS A 80 -7.59 -5.02 8.82
CA LYS A 80 -9.01 -5.41 8.69
C LYS A 80 -9.98 -4.46 9.39
N THR A 81 -9.49 -3.67 10.34
CA THR A 81 -10.34 -2.83 11.18
C THR A 81 -11.08 -1.80 10.33
N SER A 82 -12.41 -1.84 10.36
CA SER A 82 -13.26 -0.78 9.81
C SER A 82 -13.25 0.39 10.79
N CYS A 83 -12.61 1.49 10.40
CA CYS A 83 -12.47 2.71 11.20
C CYS A 83 -12.57 3.95 10.30
N GLY A 84 -12.69 5.13 10.93
CA GLY A 84 -12.84 6.42 10.24
C GLY A 84 -14.29 6.75 9.90
N SER A 85 -14.50 7.95 9.37
CA SER A 85 -15.83 8.44 8.96
C SER A 85 -16.31 7.80 7.64
N PRO A 86 -17.54 7.25 7.56
CA PRO A 86 -18.06 6.55 6.38
C PRO A 86 -17.93 7.29 5.04
N ASN A 87 -18.13 8.61 5.02
CA ASN A 87 -18.08 9.41 3.78
C ASN A 87 -16.68 9.54 3.18
N TYR A 88 -15.63 9.31 3.97
CA TYR A 88 -14.23 9.37 3.55
C TYR A 88 -13.58 7.99 3.45
N ALA A 89 -14.20 6.96 4.00
CA ALA A 89 -13.68 5.60 4.01
C ALA A 89 -13.69 4.95 2.62
N ALA A 90 -12.63 4.21 2.29
CA ALA A 90 -12.51 3.48 1.04
C ALA A 90 -13.47 2.27 0.97
N PRO A 91 -13.86 1.82 -0.25
CA PRO A 91 -14.80 0.70 -0.45
C PRO A 91 -14.40 -0.59 0.29
N GLU A 92 -13.10 -0.90 0.32
CA GLU A 92 -12.56 -2.07 1.01
C GLU A 92 -12.68 -1.98 2.54
N VAL A 93 -12.59 -0.77 3.12
CA VAL A 93 -12.72 -0.54 4.57
C VAL A 93 -14.17 -0.71 5.01
N ILE A 94 -15.12 -0.10 4.30
CA ILE A 94 -16.56 -0.22 4.61
C ILE A 94 -17.08 -1.65 4.34
N SER A 95 -16.41 -2.39 3.46
CA SER A 95 -16.73 -3.79 3.16
C SER A 95 -16.05 -4.78 4.12
N GLY A 96 -15.21 -4.30 5.05
CA GLY A 96 -14.45 -5.15 5.97
C GLY A 96 -13.44 -6.08 5.30
N LYS A 97 -12.96 -5.71 4.10
CA LYS A 97 -11.93 -6.44 3.36
C LYS A 97 -10.56 -6.14 3.97
N LEU A 98 -9.60 -7.02 3.69
CA LEU A 98 -8.20 -6.77 4.04
C LEU A 98 -7.61 -5.72 3.09
N TYR A 99 -6.81 -4.83 3.65
CA TYR A 99 -6.16 -3.73 2.93
C TYR A 99 -4.74 -3.49 3.46
N ALA A 100 -3.85 -2.94 2.64
CA ALA A 100 -2.46 -2.67 3.02
C ALA A 100 -2.38 -1.38 3.85
N GLY A 101 -3.12 -0.34 3.46
CA GLY A 101 -3.34 0.87 4.25
C GLY A 101 -3.13 2.15 3.45
N ALA A 102 -1.99 2.28 2.78
CA ALA A 102 -1.62 3.49 2.04
C ALA A 102 -2.67 3.91 1.00
N GLU A 103 -3.27 2.94 0.31
CA GLU A 103 -4.32 3.14 -0.69
C GLU A 103 -5.62 3.71 -0.12
N VAL A 104 -5.91 3.47 1.16
CA VAL A 104 -7.11 3.97 1.85
C VAL A 104 -6.96 5.46 2.14
N ASP A 105 -5.76 5.90 2.55
CA ASP A 105 -5.46 7.31 2.75
C ASP A 105 -5.53 8.07 1.41
N VAL A 106 -5.09 7.46 0.29
CA VAL A 106 -5.24 8.06 -1.05
C VAL A 106 -6.71 8.28 -1.40
N TRP A 107 -7.58 7.29 -1.17
CA TRP A 107 -9.01 7.44 -1.41
C TRP A 107 -9.57 8.62 -0.62
N SER A 108 -9.24 8.69 0.67
CA SER A 108 -9.67 9.76 1.58
C SER A 108 -9.20 11.14 1.10
N CYS A 109 -7.94 11.25 0.65
CA CYS A 109 -7.41 12.47 0.02
C CYS A 109 -8.19 12.86 -1.25
N GLY A 110 -8.65 11.88 -2.03
CA GLY A 110 -9.45 12.11 -3.24
C GLY A 110 -10.83 12.66 -2.92
N VAL A 111 -11.45 12.16 -1.85
CA VAL A 111 -12.72 12.69 -1.33
C VAL A 111 -12.53 14.15 -0.88
N ILE A 112 -11.47 14.46 -0.13
CA ILE A 112 -11.17 15.84 0.31
C ILE A 112 -10.94 16.77 -0.88
N LEU A 113 -10.14 16.35 -1.88
CA LEU A 113 -9.92 17.15 -3.09
C LEU A 113 -11.24 17.44 -3.81
N TYR A 114 -12.12 16.45 -3.92
CA TYR A 114 -13.45 16.63 -4.49
C TYR A 114 -14.27 17.65 -3.69
N VAL A 115 -14.28 17.55 -2.36
CA VAL A 115 -15.01 18.47 -1.47
C VAL A 115 -14.49 19.90 -1.62
N MET A 116 -13.16 20.11 -1.65
CA MET A 116 -12.56 21.44 -1.86
C MET A 116 -13.01 22.06 -3.19
N LEU A 117 -13.05 21.27 -4.26
CA LEU A 117 -13.35 21.76 -5.61
C LEU A 117 -14.85 21.89 -5.90
N CYS A 118 -15.68 21.05 -5.29
CA CYS A 118 -17.11 20.95 -5.59
C CYS A 118 -18.01 21.52 -4.49
N GLY A 119 -17.49 21.70 -3.27
CA GLY A 119 -18.25 22.14 -2.09
C GLY A 119 -19.27 21.12 -1.58
N ARG A 120 -19.17 19.86 -2.00
CA ARG A 120 -20.05 18.75 -1.59
C ARG A 120 -19.32 17.42 -1.65
N LEU A 121 -19.83 16.42 -0.96
CA LEU A 121 -19.28 15.07 -0.97
C LEU A 121 -19.51 14.37 -2.33
N PRO A 122 -18.55 13.53 -2.79
CA PRO A 122 -18.73 12.70 -3.99
C PRO A 122 -19.74 11.58 -3.76
N PHE A 123 -19.80 11.05 -2.53
CA PHE A 123 -20.72 10.01 -2.08
C PHE A 123 -21.37 10.47 -0.78
N ASP A 124 -22.69 10.63 -0.79
CA ASP A 124 -23.46 11.04 0.38
C ASP A 124 -24.88 10.47 0.31
N ASP A 125 -25.41 10.08 1.46
CA ASP A 125 -26.77 9.57 1.65
C ASP A 125 -27.10 9.50 3.15
N ASP A 126 -28.30 9.92 3.53
CA ASP A 126 -28.77 9.83 4.93
C ASP A 126 -28.90 8.37 5.39
N TYR A 127 -29.13 7.44 4.46
CA TYR A 127 -29.24 6.03 4.75
C TYR A 127 -27.91 5.30 4.50
N ILE A 128 -27.23 4.91 5.58
CA ILE A 128 -25.89 4.29 5.55
C ILE A 128 -25.76 3.13 4.55
N PRO A 129 -26.69 2.17 4.43
CA PRO A 129 -26.59 1.13 3.41
C PRO A 129 -26.64 1.65 1.96
N ALA A 130 -27.39 2.73 1.71
CA ALA A 130 -27.39 3.38 0.39
C ALA A 130 -26.07 4.15 0.15
N LEU A 131 -25.52 4.80 1.18
CA LEU A 131 -24.17 5.38 1.13
C LEU A 131 -23.12 4.32 0.77
N PHE A 132 -23.12 3.17 1.44
CA PHE A 132 -22.19 2.07 1.15
C PHE A 132 -22.36 1.54 -0.27
N LYS A 133 -23.59 1.48 -0.80
CA LYS A 133 -23.83 1.11 -2.20
C LYS A 133 -23.25 2.14 -3.17
N LYS A 134 -23.34 3.44 -2.87
CA LYS A 134 -22.75 4.52 -3.67
C LYS A 134 -21.22 4.43 -3.67
N ILE A 135 -20.61 4.27 -2.49
CA ILE A 135 -19.16 4.13 -2.32
C ILE A 135 -18.64 2.90 -3.06
N ASN A 136 -19.25 1.73 -2.86
CA ASN A 136 -18.87 0.49 -3.56
C ASN A 136 -19.11 0.54 -5.07
N GLY A 137 -20.07 1.36 -5.52
CA GLY A 137 -20.29 1.61 -6.94
C GLY A 137 -19.22 2.51 -7.56
N GLY A 138 -18.62 3.42 -6.78
CA GLY A 138 -17.59 4.35 -7.25
C GLY A 138 -18.09 5.35 -8.29
N ILE A 139 -19.40 5.52 -8.43
CA ILE A 139 -20.00 6.44 -9.40
C ILE A 139 -20.22 7.79 -8.72
N PHE A 140 -19.50 8.81 -9.17
CA PHE A 140 -19.64 10.19 -8.73
C PHE A 140 -19.70 11.13 -9.93
N THR A 141 -20.22 12.33 -9.72
CA THR A 141 -20.42 13.31 -10.80
C THR A 141 -19.28 14.31 -10.85
N LEU A 142 -18.69 14.51 -12.03
CA LEU A 142 -17.66 15.51 -12.26
C LEU A 142 -18.27 16.72 -12.97
N PRO A 143 -18.34 17.90 -12.31
CA PRO A 143 -18.87 19.10 -12.92
C PRO A 143 -18.12 19.54 -14.19
N SER A 144 -18.83 20.20 -15.10
CA SER A 144 -18.26 20.67 -16.38
C SER A 144 -17.15 21.70 -16.21
N TYR A 145 -17.22 22.51 -15.15
CA TYR A 145 -16.25 23.56 -14.84
C TYR A 145 -14.87 23.06 -14.40
N LEU A 146 -14.72 21.78 -14.03
CA LEU A 146 -13.42 21.21 -13.69
C LEU A 146 -12.59 20.97 -14.95
N SER A 147 -11.29 21.26 -14.88
CA SER A 147 -10.35 21.00 -15.95
C SER A 147 -10.22 19.50 -16.23
N HIS A 148 -9.74 19.16 -17.43
CA HIS A 148 -9.50 17.75 -17.79
C HIS A 148 -8.52 17.09 -16.82
N ASP A 149 -7.46 17.81 -16.45
CA ASP A 149 -6.42 17.33 -15.54
C ASP A 149 -6.98 17.07 -14.13
N THR A 150 -7.85 17.96 -13.62
CA THR A 150 -8.56 17.76 -12.35
C THR A 150 -9.47 16.53 -12.39
N LYS A 151 -10.21 16.35 -13.48
CA LYS A 151 -11.07 15.16 -13.66
C LYS A 151 -10.23 13.88 -13.70
N SER A 152 -9.08 13.92 -14.36
CA SER A 152 -8.16 12.79 -14.45
C SER A 152 -7.60 12.40 -13.08
N ILE A 153 -7.07 13.35 -12.30
CA ILE A 153 -6.51 13.05 -10.98
C ILE A 153 -7.58 12.52 -10.01
N LEU A 154 -8.76 13.16 -9.94
CA LEU A 154 -9.88 12.67 -9.13
C LEU A 154 -10.32 11.25 -9.51
N SER A 155 -10.42 10.97 -10.81
CA SER A 155 -10.81 9.64 -11.30
C SER A 155 -9.75 8.57 -11.03
N SER A 156 -8.49 8.96 -10.90
CA SER A 156 -7.40 8.03 -10.54
C SER A 156 -7.35 7.70 -9.05
N MET A 157 -7.82 8.61 -8.19
CA MET A 157 -7.85 8.44 -6.73
C MET A 157 -9.11 7.71 -6.25
N LEU A 158 -10.26 8.01 -6.85
CA LEU A 158 -11.56 7.44 -6.48
C LEU A 158 -11.87 6.15 -7.27
N VAL A 159 -10.85 5.30 -7.42
CA VAL A 159 -10.97 3.97 -8.05
C VAL A 159 -11.33 2.93 -6.99
N VAL A 160 -12.39 2.17 -7.24
CA VAL A 160 -12.89 1.14 -6.29
C VAL A 160 -11.89 0.01 -6.09
N ASP A 161 -11.22 -0.40 -7.17
CA ASP A 161 -10.18 -1.42 -7.14
C ASP A 161 -8.88 -0.84 -6.57
N PRO A 162 -8.44 -1.21 -5.35
CA PRO A 162 -7.28 -0.62 -4.71
C PRO A 162 -5.98 -0.84 -5.50
N LEU A 163 -5.90 -1.92 -6.29
CA LEU A 163 -4.71 -2.23 -7.10
C LEU A 163 -4.59 -1.36 -8.35
N LYS A 164 -5.67 -0.69 -8.76
CA LYS A 164 -5.71 0.26 -9.89
C LYS A 164 -5.77 1.71 -9.42
N ARG A 165 -5.96 1.92 -8.12
CA ARG A 165 -5.98 3.25 -7.53
C ARG A 165 -4.59 3.86 -7.62
N ALA A 166 -4.52 5.15 -7.94
CA ALA A 166 -3.26 5.86 -8.01
C ALA A 166 -2.51 5.75 -6.68
N THR A 167 -1.19 5.60 -6.75
CA THR A 167 -0.32 5.72 -5.58
C THR A 167 0.07 7.18 -5.37
N ILE A 168 0.59 7.52 -4.18
CA ILE A 168 1.16 8.85 -3.94
C ILE A 168 2.24 9.19 -4.98
N ALA A 169 3.07 8.22 -5.37
CA ALA A 169 4.07 8.42 -6.41
C ALA A 169 3.43 8.79 -7.77
N ASP A 170 2.34 8.13 -8.15
CA ASP A 170 1.60 8.46 -9.38
C ASP A 170 1.04 9.89 -9.32
N LEU A 171 0.43 10.28 -8.20
CA LEU A 171 -0.13 11.62 -8.01
C LEU A 171 0.94 12.70 -8.15
N ARG A 172 2.11 12.48 -7.56
CA ARG A 172 3.25 13.41 -7.61
C ARG A 172 3.83 13.58 -9.02
N ASN A 173 3.60 12.63 -9.92
CA ASN A 173 4.04 12.70 -11.30
C ASN A 173 3.02 13.38 -12.24
N THR A 174 1.84 13.76 -11.75
CA THR A 174 0.81 14.39 -12.59
C THR A 174 1.16 15.84 -12.94
N SER A 175 0.74 16.29 -14.14
CA SER A 175 0.83 17.70 -14.54
C SER A 175 0.10 18.59 -13.53
N TRP A 176 -1.11 18.18 -13.14
CA TRP A 176 -1.95 18.90 -12.20
C TRP A 176 -1.25 19.17 -10.87
N PHE A 177 -0.60 18.16 -10.28
CA PHE A 177 0.08 18.30 -8.98
C PHE A 177 1.30 19.20 -9.06
N ASN A 178 2.01 19.22 -10.18
CA ASN A 178 3.27 19.93 -10.33
C ASN A 178 3.13 21.42 -10.69
N VAL A 179 1.92 21.91 -10.98
CA VAL A 179 1.68 23.35 -11.20
C VAL A 179 1.99 24.12 -9.91
N ASN A 180 2.94 25.06 -9.99
CA ASN A 180 3.38 25.92 -8.89
C ASN A 180 3.80 25.14 -7.63
N LEU A 181 4.27 23.89 -7.77
CA LEU A 181 4.69 23.07 -6.62
C LEU A 181 5.86 23.73 -5.88
N PRO A 182 5.69 24.12 -4.60
CA PRO A 182 6.77 24.67 -3.81
C PRO A 182 7.93 23.70 -3.65
N ASP A 183 9.13 24.26 -3.63
CA ASP A 183 10.36 23.46 -3.63
C ASP A 183 10.56 22.63 -2.36
N TYR A 184 10.04 23.10 -1.22
CA TYR A 184 10.08 22.37 0.04
C TYR A 184 9.14 21.16 0.07
N LEU A 185 8.14 21.10 -0.82
CA LEU A 185 7.22 19.96 -0.93
C LEU A 185 7.73 18.90 -1.93
N LYS A 186 8.87 19.13 -2.59
CA LYS A 186 9.49 18.12 -3.47
C LYS A 186 9.97 16.93 -2.64
N PRO A 187 9.98 15.71 -3.20
CA PRO A 187 10.34 14.53 -2.44
C PRO A 187 11.75 14.69 -1.87
N LEU A 188 11.91 14.50 -0.56
CA LEU A 188 13.24 14.39 0.03
C LEU A 188 13.96 13.19 -0.62
N PRO A 189 15.27 13.32 -0.94
CA PRO A 189 16.04 12.22 -1.52
C PRO A 189 15.91 10.97 -0.66
N GLU A 190 15.89 9.79 -1.30
CA GLU A 190 15.81 8.50 -0.60
C GLU A 190 16.84 8.45 0.53
N TYR A 191 16.36 8.01 1.69
CA TYR A 191 17.16 7.81 2.89
C TYR A 191 18.23 6.76 2.57
N LYS A 192 19.44 7.21 2.23
CA LYS A 192 20.63 6.41 2.47
C LYS A 192 20.85 6.51 3.97
N GLU A 193 20.81 5.37 4.67
CA GLU A 193 21.25 5.28 6.07
C GLU A 193 22.50 6.15 6.20
N ALA A 194 22.39 7.25 6.95
CA ALA A 194 23.55 8.07 7.21
C ALA A 194 24.57 7.14 7.88
N PRO A 195 25.84 7.14 7.44
CA PRO A 195 26.86 6.37 8.13
C PRO A 195 26.79 6.79 9.61
N THR A 196 26.68 5.79 10.48
CA THR A 196 26.47 5.86 11.92
C THR A 196 27.53 6.66 12.70
N SER A 197 28.42 7.40 12.03
CA SER A 197 29.65 7.87 12.65
C SER A 197 29.60 9.26 13.26
N GLU A 198 28.69 10.18 12.92
CA GLU A 198 28.57 11.46 13.66
C GLU A 198 27.11 11.96 13.67
N ALA A 199 26.47 11.91 14.84
CA ALA A 199 25.20 12.60 15.07
C ALA A 199 25.40 14.12 14.99
N ASP A 200 24.50 14.82 14.32
CA ASP A 200 24.52 16.28 14.17
C ASP A 200 24.32 16.93 15.54
N LYS A 201 25.38 17.56 16.06
CA LYS A 201 25.40 18.19 17.38
C LYS A 201 24.29 19.23 17.55
N ALA A 202 23.94 19.97 16.49
CA ALA A 202 22.88 20.98 16.56
C ALA A 202 21.49 20.34 16.76
N VAL A 203 21.25 19.19 16.11
CA VAL A 203 20.00 18.44 16.25
C VAL A 203 19.90 17.79 17.63
N VAL A 204 21.01 17.25 18.15
CA VAL A 204 21.07 16.67 19.50
C VAL A 204 20.85 17.75 20.58
N GLU A 205 21.42 18.95 20.43
CA GLU A 205 21.15 20.09 21.31
C GLU A 205 19.66 20.51 21.27
N GLU A 206 19.06 20.54 20.08
CA GLU A 206 17.65 20.88 19.93
C GLU A 206 16.72 19.84 20.58
N LEU A 207 17.01 18.55 20.42
CA LEU A 207 16.32 17.45 21.11
C LEU A 207 16.41 17.56 22.63
N THR A 208 17.61 17.85 23.13
CA THR A 208 17.87 18.04 24.56
C THR A 208 16.98 19.15 25.11
N LYS A 209 16.88 20.28 24.38
CA LYS A 209 16.06 21.42 24.78
C LYS A 209 14.55 21.17 24.69
N LYS A 210 14.09 20.46 23.64
CA LYS A 210 12.66 20.23 23.41
C LYS A 210 12.08 19.07 24.22
N MET A 211 12.86 18.01 24.43
CA MET A 211 12.39 16.76 25.06
C MET A 211 12.98 16.53 26.45
N GLY A 212 14.00 17.28 26.86
CA GLY A 212 14.60 17.19 28.19
C GLY A 212 15.49 15.96 28.42
N TYR A 213 15.89 15.24 27.35
CA TYR A 213 16.83 14.12 27.45
C TYR A 213 18.28 14.62 27.53
N SER A 214 19.15 13.88 28.23
CA SER A 214 20.58 14.19 28.27
C SER A 214 21.25 13.86 26.92
N HIS A 215 22.35 14.56 26.61
CA HIS A 215 23.15 14.27 25.41
C HIS A 215 23.54 12.80 25.29
N ASP A 216 23.98 12.19 26.40
CA ASP A 216 24.41 10.78 26.43
C ASP A 216 23.24 9.82 26.17
N THR A 217 22.06 10.12 26.70
CA THR A 217 20.85 9.32 26.45
C THR A 217 20.45 9.37 24.98
N ILE A 218 20.55 10.54 24.35
CA ILE A 218 20.22 10.68 22.92
C ILE A 218 21.22 9.92 22.07
N LEU A 219 22.53 10.07 22.32
CA LEU A 219 23.57 9.38 21.57
C LEU A 219 23.46 7.85 21.72
N PHE A 220 23.19 7.37 22.93
CA PHE A 220 22.96 5.94 23.18
C PHE A 220 21.74 5.44 22.39
N ALA A 221 20.62 6.16 22.46
CA ALA A 221 19.42 5.80 21.71
C ALA A 221 19.62 5.88 20.19
N LEU A 222 20.43 6.81 19.67
CA LEU A 222 20.76 6.86 18.24
C LEU A 222 21.66 5.69 17.81
N ALA A 223 22.52 5.19 18.71
CA ALA A 223 23.45 4.11 18.45
C ALA A 223 22.84 2.70 18.56
N GLU A 224 21.69 2.55 19.23
CA GLU A 224 20.93 1.29 19.24
C GLU A 224 20.60 0.85 17.80
N LYS A 225 20.37 -0.45 17.54
CA LYS A 225 19.92 -0.91 16.22
C LYS A 225 18.42 -0.68 16.02
N ASP A 226 17.61 -0.88 17.07
CA ASP A 226 16.16 -0.81 16.98
C ASP A 226 15.65 0.63 16.86
N ASN A 227 14.51 0.82 16.20
CA ASN A 227 13.85 2.12 16.13
C ASN A 227 13.28 2.49 17.50
N ASN A 228 13.61 3.68 18.00
CA ASN A 228 13.08 4.22 19.24
C ASN A 228 12.56 5.65 19.04
N GLN A 229 11.82 6.15 20.02
CA GLN A 229 11.17 7.46 19.96
C GLN A 229 12.17 8.60 19.75
N ILE A 230 13.39 8.47 20.29
CA ILE A 230 14.45 9.47 20.16
C ILE A 230 15.00 9.50 18.73
N LYS A 231 15.21 8.34 18.10
CA LYS A 231 15.61 8.24 16.69
C LYS A 231 14.57 8.85 15.76
N VAL A 232 13.28 8.57 15.99
CA VAL A 232 12.20 9.16 15.21
C VAL A 232 12.17 10.67 15.39
N ALA A 233 12.28 11.17 16.63
CA ALA A 233 12.32 12.60 16.92
C ALA A 233 13.57 13.29 16.32
N TYR A 234 14.72 12.64 16.35
CA TYR A 234 15.96 13.09 15.70
C TYR A 234 15.81 13.16 14.19
N GLN A 235 15.23 12.13 13.58
CA GLN A 235 14.99 12.10 12.15
C GLN A 235 14.00 13.18 11.72
N LEU A 236 12.92 13.38 12.48
CA LEU A 236 11.95 14.46 12.27
C LEU A 236 12.61 15.85 12.26
N LEU A 237 13.57 16.09 13.16
CA LEU A 237 14.29 17.36 13.20
C LEU A 237 15.27 17.51 12.03
N ILE A 238 15.98 16.45 11.63
CA ILE A 238 16.81 16.47 10.42
C ILE A 238 15.96 16.80 9.20
N ASP A 239 14.84 16.13 9.03
CA ASP A 239 13.95 16.34 7.89
C ASP A 239 13.39 17.76 7.90
N ARG A 240 12.97 18.27 9.07
CA ARG A 240 12.57 19.67 9.24
C ARG A 240 13.68 20.63 8.83
N ASN A 241 14.92 20.42 9.26
CA ASN A 241 16.04 21.29 8.93
C ASN A 241 16.32 21.28 7.42
N LYS A 242 16.28 20.11 6.76
CA LYS A 242 16.41 19.99 5.30
C LYS A 242 15.29 20.73 4.56
N LEU A 243 14.04 20.65 5.05
CA LEU A 243 12.91 21.37 4.47
C LEU A 243 13.08 22.88 4.56
N VAL A 244 13.58 23.38 5.70
CA VAL A 244 13.88 24.81 5.92
C VAL A 244 15.08 25.29 5.11
N GLU A 245 16.14 24.50 5.01
CA GLU A 245 17.28 24.84 4.14
C GLU A 245 16.88 24.88 2.67
N ALA A 246 16.05 23.93 2.23
CA ALA A 246 15.56 23.88 0.85
C ALA A 246 14.70 25.10 0.49
N SER A 247 13.92 25.64 1.44
CA SER A 247 13.16 26.88 1.23
C SER A 247 14.07 28.11 1.18
N LEU A 248 15.01 28.25 2.12
CA LEU A 248 15.91 29.41 2.22
C LEU A 248 16.94 29.49 1.07
N SER A 249 17.49 28.35 0.65
CA SER A 249 18.57 28.29 -0.37
C SER A 249 18.12 28.74 -1.76
N ARG A 250 16.82 28.79 -2.03
CA ARG A 250 16.27 29.10 -3.36
C ARG A 250 15.62 30.47 -3.47
N GLU A 251 15.18 31.07 -2.36
CA GLU A 251 14.86 32.51 -2.32
C GLU A 251 16.09 33.36 -2.71
N PHE A 252 17.28 32.95 -2.28
CA PHE A 252 18.53 33.58 -2.66
C PHE A 252 18.85 33.45 -4.17
N LYS A 253 18.43 32.36 -4.82
CA LYS A 253 18.57 32.18 -6.28
C LYS A 253 17.51 32.92 -7.08
N GLY A 254 16.33 33.17 -6.51
CA GLY A 254 15.28 33.99 -7.11
C GLY A 254 15.72 35.45 -7.32
N ASN A 255 16.45 36.01 -6.36
CA ASN A 255 16.97 37.38 -6.45
C ASN A 255 18.13 37.55 -7.45
N VAL A 256 18.89 36.49 -7.73
CA VAL A 256 19.99 36.52 -8.72
C VAL A 256 19.47 36.45 -10.17
N ARG A 257 18.25 35.95 -10.40
CA ARG A 257 17.68 35.81 -11.75
C ARG A 257 17.11 37.11 -12.32
N LEU A 258 16.90 38.14 -11.49
CA LEU A 258 16.44 39.47 -11.92
C LEU A 258 17.53 40.32 -12.59
N THR A 259 18.81 39.91 -12.54
CA THR A 259 19.93 40.70 -13.08
C THR A 259 20.51 40.15 -14.39
N SER A 260 19.93 39.12 -15.02
CA SER A 260 20.53 38.47 -16.21
C SER A 260 19.69 38.50 -17.49
N ASN A 261 18.70 39.40 -17.61
CA ASN A 261 17.95 39.58 -18.86
C ASN A 261 18.32 40.90 -19.55
N VAL A 262 19.45 40.90 -20.27
CA VAL A 262 19.65 41.77 -21.43
C VAL A 262 20.27 40.94 -22.55
N SER A 263 19.64 41.01 -23.72
CA SER A 263 20.09 40.54 -25.05
C SER A 263 19.78 39.08 -25.44
N ARG A 264 18.69 38.89 -26.21
CA ARG A 264 18.74 38.71 -27.68
C ARG A 264 17.38 38.30 -28.27
N GLU A 265 16.90 39.10 -29.21
CA GLU A 265 15.73 38.85 -30.06
C GLU A 265 16.08 38.12 -31.38
N ALA A 266 15.02 37.49 -31.92
CA ALA A 266 14.65 37.29 -33.34
C ALA A 266 15.30 36.17 -34.20
N THR A 267 14.48 35.25 -34.73
CA THR A 267 13.89 35.32 -36.10
C THR A 267 13.13 34.05 -36.56
N ASN A 268 11.97 34.30 -37.21
CA ASN A 268 11.33 33.65 -38.39
C ASN A 268 10.67 32.25 -38.42
N SER A 269 9.33 32.31 -38.56
CA SER A 269 8.35 31.63 -39.45
C SER A 269 8.84 30.65 -40.56
N THR A 270 8.09 29.55 -40.86
CA THR A 270 7.10 29.40 -41.97
C THR A 270 6.79 27.92 -42.37
N ARG A 271 5.50 27.57 -42.52
CA ARG A 271 4.77 26.52 -43.33
C ARG A 271 5.46 25.26 -43.93
N LYS A 272 4.79 24.08 -43.89
CA LYS A 272 3.95 23.47 -44.98
C LYS A 272 3.43 22.03 -44.66
N MET A 273 2.27 21.70 -45.26
CA MET A 273 1.53 20.41 -45.32
C MET A 273 1.96 19.52 -46.51
N GLU A 274 1.67 18.20 -46.46
CA GLU A 274 1.02 17.35 -47.51
C GLU A 274 0.77 15.91 -46.97
N PHE A 275 -0.48 15.37 -46.96
CA PHE A 275 -1.18 14.44 -47.90
C PHE A 275 -0.65 12.97 -47.88
N ALA A 276 -1.41 11.85 -47.95
CA ALA A 276 -2.78 11.55 -48.43
C ALA A 276 -3.32 10.15 -47.96
N GLN A 277 -4.67 10.01 -47.99
CA GLN A 277 -5.56 8.90 -48.44
C GLN A 277 -5.40 7.46 -47.88
N ALA A 278 -6.40 6.81 -47.24
CA ALA A 278 -7.80 6.44 -47.59
C ALA A 278 -7.92 5.10 -48.36
N GLN A 279 -8.69 4.13 -47.83
CA GLN A 279 -9.89 3.51 -48.45
C GLN A 279 -10.52 2.43 -47.52
N ASN A 280 -11.85 2.40 -47.49
CA ASN A 280 -12.76 1.44 -46.82
C ASN A 280 -13.15 0.29 -47.77
N ASP A 281 -13.73 -0.79 -47.22
CA ASP A 281 -14.94 -1.55 -47.67
C ASP A 281 -15.12 -2.73 -46.67
N ILE A 282 -16.17 -2.90 -45.86
CA ILE A 282 -17.64 -3.13 -46.01
C ILE A 282 -18.04 -4.63 -46.16
N ASP A 283 -19.16 -4.95 -45.50
CA ASP A 283 -20.05 -6.14 -45.50
C ASP A 283 -19.79 -7.35 -44.58
N GLU A 284 -20.80 -8.14 -44.17
CA GLU A 284 -22.10 -7.92 -43.50
C GLU A 284 -22.62 -9.32 -43.11
N SER A 285 -23.22 -9.49 -41.91
CA SER A 285 -24.23 -10.54 -41.54
C SER A 285 -23.79 -12.04 -41.57
N SER A 286 -24.38 -13.06 -40.90
CA SER A 286 -25.52 -13.26 -39.99
C SER A 286 -25.50 -14.70 -39.40
N SER A 287 -26.22 -14.91 -38.27
CA SER A 287 -26.90 -16.16 -37.80
C SER A 287 -26.03 -17.36 -37.33
N GLY A 288 -26.39 -18.21 -36.35
CA GLY A 288 -27.55 -18.34 -35.46
C GLY A 288 -27.67 -19.78 -34.89
N LYS A 289 -27.99 -19.89 -33.57
CA LYS A 289 -28.78 -20.93 -32.85
C LYS A 289 -28.23 -22.35 -32.50
N ASN A 290 -28.37 -22.67 -31.19
CA ASN A 290 -28.95 -23.86 -30.48
C ASN A 290 -28.47 -25.29 -30.84
N SER A 291 -28.42 -26.32 -29.97
CA SER A 291 -29.25 -26.75 -28.83
C SER A 291 -28.62 -27.91 -28.03
N ASN A 292 -29.07 -28.03 -26.77
CA ASN A 292 -29.05 -29.13 -25.77
C ASN A 292 -28.89 -30.60 -26.21
N GLN A 293 -28.34 -31.44 -25.30
CA GLN A 293 -29.04 -32.62 -24.74
C GLN A 293 -28.38 -33.20 -23.45
N ASN A 294 -29.24 -33.76 -22.60
CA ASN A 294 -29.04 -34.30 -21.24
C ASN A 294 -28.41 -35.72 -21.19
N SER A 295 -27.85 -36.09 -20.02
CA SER A 295 -27.96 -37.46 -19.47
C SER A 295 -27.80 -37.47 -17.93
N LEU A 296 -28.50 -38.41 -17.28
CA LEU A 296 -28.81 -38.53 -15.84
C LEU A 296 -27.86 -39.49 -15.09
N LEU A 297 -27.70 -39.19 -13.78
CA LEU A 297 -27.52 -40.07 -12.60
C LEU A 297 -26.38 -41.11 -12.53
N ALA A 298 -25.45 -40.89 -11.60
CA ALA A 298 -24.97 -41.90 -10.66
C ALA A 298 -24.30 -41.24 -9.43
N VAL A 299 -24.70 -41.67 -8.22
CA VAL A 299 -23.99 -41.42 -6.95
C VAL A 299 -23.13 -42.66 -6.68
N PRO A 300 -21.85 -42.51 -6.27
CA PRO A 300 -21.49 -43.12 -4.98
C PRO A 300 -20.49 -42.31 -4.13
N ALA A 301 -20.66 -42.51 -2.82
CA ALA A 301 -19.68 -42.57 -1.73
C ALA A 301 -18.64 -41.44 -1.52
N LYS A 302 -18.67 -40.89 -0.30
CA LYS A 302 -17.75 -39.89 0.26
C LYS A 302 -16.34 -40.47 0.43
N ASN A 303 -15.40 -39.99 -0.39
CA ASN A 303 -14.03 -39.69 0.03
C ASN A 303 -13.89 -38.17 -0.03
N THR A 304 -13.56 -37.53 1.10
CA THR A 304 -13.20 -36.11 1.15
C THR A 304 -11.77 -35.96 0.65
N GLU A 305 -11.60 -35.88 -0.67
CA GLU A 305 -10.33 -35.58 -1.32
C GLU A 305 -10.25 -34.08 -1.66
N ILE A 306 -9.06 -33.49 -1.51
CA ILE A 306 -8.83 -32.09 -1.88
C ILE A 306 -8.33 -31.99 -3.30
N THR A 307 -9.08 -31.32 -4.16
CA THR A 307 -8.61 -31.03 -5.53
C THR A 307 -7.63 -29.86 -5.52
N ILE A 308 -6.34 -30.15 -5.39
CA ILE A 308 -5.27 -29.17 -5.63
C ILE A 308 -5.20 -28.89 -7.13
N LEU A 309 -5.24 -27.61 -7.54
CA LEU A 309 -5.12 -27.27 -8.95
C LEU A 309 -3.73 -27.65 -9.47
N SER A 310 -3.68 -28.34 -10.62
CA SER A 310 -2.44 -28.82 -11.24
C SER A 310 -1.41 -27.71 -11.56
N SER A 311 -1.84 -26.46 -11.63
CA SER A 311 -0.94 -25.30 -11.69
C SER A 311 -0.09 -25.12 -10.42
N SER A 312 -0.51 -25.66 -9.29
CA SER A 312 0.08 -25.43 -7.96
C SER A 312 1.14 -26.48 -7.57
N LEU A 313 1.36 -27.50 -8.41
CA LEU A 313 2.27 -28.61 -8.13
C LEU A 313 3.57 -28.52 -8.95
N PRO A 314 4.73 -28.90 -8.37
CA PRO A 314 5.98 -29.00 -9.11
C PRO A 314 5.95 -30.17 -10.11
N LYS A 315 6.41 -29.94 -11.35
CA LYS A 315 6.41 -30.96 -12.41
C LYS A 315 7.58 -31.94 -12.24
N ASN A 316 7.30 -33.21 -11.98
CA ASN A 316 8.29 -34.28 -12.09
C ASN A 316 8.55 -34.61 -13.57
N ASN A 317 9.76 -34.35 -14.06
CA ASN A 317 10.22 -34.80 -15.38
C ASN A 317 10.86 -36.18 -15.22
N LEU A 318 10.10 -37.25 -15.43
CA LEU A 318 10.65 -38.57 -15.74
C LEU A 318 9.97 -39.09 -17.01
N ASP A 319 10.82 -39.43 -17.98
CA ASP A 319 10.61 -40.06 -19.29
C ASP A 319 9.79 -39.33 -20.37
N ILE A 320 10.51 -38.76 -21.36
CA ILE A 320 9.97 -38.35 -22.65
C ILE A 320 10.88 -38.92 -23.77
N PRO A 321 10.34 -39.65 -24.76
CA PRO A 321 11.10 -40.14 -25.91
C PRO A 321 11.55 -38.98 -26.83
N PRO A 322 12.66 -39.11 -27.58
CA PRO A 322 13.30 -37.99 -28.23
C PRO A 322 12.68 -37.71 -29.60
N ASN A 323 11.57 -36.97 -29.67
CA ASN A 323 11.35 -36.00 -30.76
C ASN A 323 10.08 -35.18 -30.54
N GLN A 324 10.22 -33.96 -30.01
CA GLN A 324 9.31 -32.85 -30.29
C GLN A 324 9.96 -31.56 -29.76
N LYS A 325 10.10 -30.56 -30.63
CA LYS A 325 10.63 -29.22 -30.29
C LYS A 325 9.78 -28.62 -29.17
N LYS A 326 10.32 -28.56 -27.95
CA LYS A 326 9.64 -27.92 -26.81
C LYS A 326 9.56 -26.42 -27.03
N SER A 327 8.36 -25.90 -27.29
CA SER A 327 8.02 -24.52 -26.96
C SER A 327 8.39 -24.30 -25.49
N LYS A 328 9.27 -23.34 -25.20
CA LYS A 328 9.62 -22.97 -23.82
C LYS A 328 8.39 -22.33 -23.18
N ASN A 329 7.51 -23.14 -22.58
CA ASN A 329 6.45 -22.63 -21.73
C ASN A 329 7.11 -21.84 -20.58
N LYS A 330 6.92 -20.52 -20.57
CA LYS A 330 7.30 -19.69 -19.42
C LYS A 330 6.53 -20.21 -18.21
N SER A 331 7.23 -20.62 -17.17
CA SER A 331 6.62 -20.98 -15.89
C SER A 331 5.86 -19.76 -15.36
N LYS A 332 4.54 -19.88 -15.25
CA LYS A 332 3.69 -18.89 -14.60
C LYS A 332 3.78 -19.16 -13.09
N TRP A 333 4.11 -18.13 -12.32
CA TRP A 333 4.10 -18.21 -10.86
C TRP A 333 2.70 -17.96 -10.33
N HIS A 334 2.35 -18.65 -9.25
CA HIS A 334 1.08 -18.51 -8.56
C HIS A 334 1.39 -18.33 -7.07
N PHE A 335 0.61 -17.48 -6.41
CA PHE A 335 0.69 -17.29 -4.97
C PHE A 335 0.03 -18.48 -4.27
N GLY A 336 0.71 -19.05 -3.25
CA GLY A 336 0.23 -20.14 -2.40
C GLY A 336 -0.26 -21.40 -3.15
N ILE A 337 -1.12 -22.17 -2.48
CA ILE A 337 -1.79 -23.35 -3.05
C ILE A 337 -3.28 -23.07 -3.19
N ARG A 338 -3.88 -23.44 -4.34
CA ARG A 338 -5.32 -23.27 -4.57
C ARG A 338 -6.09 -24.57 -4.51
N SER A 339 -7.29 -24.51 -3.94
CA SER A 339 -8.22 -25.63 -3.81
C SER A 339 -9.67 -25.19 -4.06
N ARG A 340 -10.47 -26.10 -4.61
CA ARG A 340 -11.93 -25.92 -4.77
C ARG A 340 -12.76 -26.61 -3.68
N SER A 341 -12.12 -27.34 -2.77
CA SER A 341 -12.80 -28.08 -1.71
C SER A 341 -13.41 -27.14 -0.67
N PRO A 342 -14.38 -27.61 0.13
CA PRO A 342 -14.95 -26.82 1.22
C PRO A 342 -13.86 -26.35 2.23
N PRO A 343 -13.99 -25.15 2.83
CA PRO A 343 -12.96 -24.59 3.70
C PRO A 343 -12.55 -25.47 4.87
N LEU A 344 -13.51 -26.13 5.51
CA LEU A 344 -13.24 -26.99 6.66
C LEU A 344 -12.51 -28.27 6.27
N ASP A 345 -12.81 -28.81 5.08
CA ASP A 345 -12.10 -29.97 4.53
C ASP A 345 -10.65 -29.57 4.21
N ILE A 346 -10.44 -28.36 3.65
CA ILE A 346 -9.11 -27.81 3.43
C ILE A 346 -8.31 -27.72 4.73
N MET A 347 -8.90 -27.13 5.77
CA MET A 347 -8.23 -27.03 7.06
C MET A 347 -7.95 -28.40 7.68
N LEU A 348 -8.85 -29.37 7.54
CA LEU A 348 -8.67 -30.73 8.06
C LEU A 348 -7.45 -31.42 7.42
N GLU A 349 -7.30 -31.33 6.11
CA GLU A 349 -6.12 -31.90 5.44
C GLU A 349 -4.83 -31.14 5.77
N LEU A 350 -4.89 -29.82 5.94
CA LEU A 350 -3.73 -29.07 6.45
C LEU A 350 -3.28 -29.60 7.81
N TYR A 351 -4.23 -29.87 8.73
CA TYR A 351 -3.90 -30.46 10.03
C TYR A 351 -3.37 -31.89 9.93
N ARG A 352 -3.90 -32.72 9.02
CA ARG A 352 -3.38 -34.08 8.75
C ARG A 352 -1.96 -34.04 8.22
N ALA A 353 -1.68 -33.18 7.24
CA ALA A 353 -0.34 -33.00 6.69
C ALA A 353 0.64 -32.50 7.75
N LEU A 354 0.25 -31.51 8.57
CA LEU A 354 1.06 -31.04 9.69
C LEU A 354 1.40 -32.19 10.66
N GLN A 355 0.42 -33.02 10.99
CA GLN A 355 0.61 -34.17 11.88
C GLN A 355 1.54 -35.22 11.27
N ASN A 356 1.36 -35.57 10.00
CA ASN A 356 2.18 -36.56 9.30
C ASN A 356 3.64 -36.14 9.18
N ILE A 357 3.89 -34.85 8.93
CA ILE A 357 5.25 -34.29 8.85
C ILE A 357 5.88 -34.11 10.24
N GLY A 358 5.08 -34.16 11.31
CA GLY A 358 5.53 -33.93 12.68
C GLY A 358 5.78 -32.46 12.99
N MET A 359 5.06 -31.55 12.34
CA MET A 359 5.08 -30.12 12.67
C MET A 359 4.23 -29.85 13.92
N GLN A 360 4.61 -28.85 14.72
CA GLN A 360 3.80 -28.35 15.82
C GLN A 360 2.97 -27.16 15.34
N TRP A 361 1.76 -26.99 15.85
CA TRP A 361 0.92 -25.85 15.46
C TRP A 361 0.05 -25.31 16.60
N LYS A 362 -0.38 -24.06 16.43
CA LYS A 362 -1.36 -23.37 17.26
C LYS A 362 -2.37 -22.69 16.36
N THR A 363 -3.64 -23.05 16.51
CA THR A 363 -4.76 -22.41 15.81
C THR A 363 -5.03 -21.04 16.43
N ILE A 364 -5.09 -20.00 15.59
CA ILE A 364 -5.40 -18.62 16.00
C ILE A 364 -6.87 -18.33 15.76
N ASP A 365 -7.39 -18.70 14.59
CA ASP A 365 -8.81 -18.72 14.26
C ASP A 365 -9.14 -19.93 13.38
N ALA A 366 -10.40 -20.07 12.93
CA ALA A 366 -10.86 -21.23 12.15
C ALA A 366 -10.07 -21.47 10.84
N TYR A 367 -9.40 -20.44 10.31
CA TYR A 367 -8.71 -20.42 9.02
C TYR A 367 -7.24 -19.94 9.11
N HIS A 368 -6.76 -19.63 10.32
CA HIS A 368 -5.39 -19.16 10.60
C HIS A 368 -4.67 -20.08 11.57
N VAL A 369 -3.51 -20.59 11.17
CA VAL A 369 -2.69 -21.52 11.97
C VAL A 369 -1.24 -21.04 11.99
N LYS A 370 -0.65 -20.94 13.18
CA LYS A 370 0.79 -20.76 13.35
C LYS A 370 1.47 -22.10 13.49
N CYS A 371 2.56 -22.29 12.75
CA CYS A 371 3.30 -23.54 12.67
C CYS A 371 4.72 -23.34 13.19
N LYS A 372 5.25 -24.39 13.80
CA LYS A 372 6.64 -24.50 14.21
C LYS A 372 7.18 -25.82 13.65
N TYR A 373 8.29 -25.74 12.93
CA TYR A 373 8.99 -26.91 12.40
C TYR A 373 10.47 -26.86 12.72
N LYS A 374 11.04 -28.02 13.02
CA LYS A 374 12.47 -28.17 13.27
C LYS A 374 13.07 -28.97 12.12
N THR A 375 13.89 -28.29 11.31
CA THR A 375 14.53 -28.90 10.14
C THR A 375 15.59 -29.93 10.55
N ILE A 376 16.01 -30.75 9.58
CA ILE A 376 17.06 -31.78 9.76
C ILE A 376 18.38 -31.15 10.25
N LYS A 377 18.65 -29.89 9.89
CA LYS A 377 19.83 -29.13 10.33
C LYS A 377 19.66 -28.50 11.71
N ASN A 378 18.65 -28.91 12.48
CA ASN A 378 18.33 -28.40 13.82
C ASN A 378 17.93 -26.92 13.85
N THR A 379 17.59 -26.31 12.71
CA THR A 379 17.07 -24.94 12.61
C THR A 379 15.56 -24.95 12.85
N GLU A 380 15.10 -24.15 13.79
CA GLU A 380 13.67 -23.93 14.03
C GLU A 380 13.13 -22.86 13.09
N VAL A 381 11.94 -23.12 12.53
CA VAL A 381 11.22 -22.22 11.63
C VAL A 381 9.84 -22.02 12.19
N PHE A 382 9.38 -20.78 12.16
CA PHE A 382 8.02 -20.40 12.46
C PHE A 382 7.39 -19.83 11.20
N PHE A 383 6.15 -20.23 10.92
CA PHE A 383 5.43 -19.72 9.78
C PHE A 383 3.93 -19.82 10.01
N ASP A 384 3.19 -18.95 9.35
CA ASP A 384 1.75 -18.89 9.42
C ASP A 384 1.14 -19.48 8.14
N MET A 385 0.05 -20.21 8.30
CA MET A 385 -0.81 -20.65 7.20
C MET A 385 -2.17 -19.98 7.34
N GLN A 386 -2.62 -19.32 6.27
CA GLN A 386 -3.91 -18.64 6.24
C GLN A 386 -4.72 -19.07 5.02
N LEU A 387 -5.96 -19.51 5.26
CA LEU A 387 -6.91 -19.79 4.20
C LEU A 387 -7.68 -18.51 3.83
N PHE A 388 -7.62 -18.15 2.55
CA PHE A 388 -8.35 -17.05 1.94
C PHE A 388 -9.36 -17.57 0.93
N ARG A 389 -10.51 -16.91 0.82
CA ARG A 389 -11.45 -17.10 -0.28
C ARG A 389 -11.10 -16.14 -1.41
N VAL A 390 -10.75 -16.68 -2.58
CA VAL A 390 -10.44 -15.87 -3.77
C VAL A 390 -11.70 -15.62 -4.59
N GLU A 391 -12.50 -16.68 -4.83
CA GLU A 391 -13.77 -16.62 -5.56
C GLU A 391 -14.79 -17.58 -4.91
N SER A 392 -15.98 -17.69 -5.49
CA SER A 392 -16.95 -18.72 -5.09
C SER A 392 -16.38 -20.11 -5.35
N ASN A 393 -16.23 -20.92 -4.29
CA ASN A 393 -15.63 -22.25 -4.33
C ASN A 393 -14.18 -22.29 -4.82
N ASN A 394 -13.41 -21.22 -4.57
CA ASN A 394 -11.99 -21.17 -4.88
C ASN A 394 -11.25 -20.54 -3.70
N TYR A 395 -10.44 -21.34 -3.04
CA TYR A 395 -9.72 -20.98 -1.83
C TYR A 395 -8.21 -21.07 -2.06
N LEU A 396 -7.47 -20.25 -1.33
CA LEU A 396 -6.04 -20.08 -1.42
C LEU A 396 -5.45 -20.25 -0.02
N VAL A 397 -4.49 -21.15 0.12
CA VAL A 397 -3.67 -21.28 1.32
C VAL A 397 -2.39 -20.46 1.10
N ASP A 398 -2.24 -19.41 1.90
CA ASP A 398 -1.02 -18.60 1.99
C ASP A 398 -0.07 -19.18 3.04
N PHE A 399 1.23 -19.03 2.80
CA PHE A 399 2.31 -19.41 3.72
C PHE A 399 3.18 -18.18 3.97
N ARG A 400 3.25 -17.74 5.23
CA ARG A 400 4.03 -16.56 5.61
C ARG A 400 5.13 -16.95 6.58
N ASN A 401 6.38 -16.66 6.22
CA ASN A 401 7.50 -16.82 7.15
C ASN A 401 7.31 -15.84 8.31
N THR A 402 7.29 -16.34 9.55
CA THR A 402 7.22 -15.49 10.73
C THR A 402 8.52 -15.62 11.49
N THR A 403 9.25 -14.53 11.67
CA THR A 403 10.35 -14.50 12.63
C THR A 403 9.76 -14.74 14.02
N PRO A 404 10.42 -15.51 14.91
CA PRO A 404 9.90 -15.75 16.25
C PRO A 404 9.62 -14.41 16.96
N PRO A 405 8.60 -14.34 17.83
CA PRO A 405 8.34 -13.15 18.63
C PRO A 405 9.62 -12.74 19.37
N TYR A 406 9.98 -11.46 19.25
CA TYR A 406 11.17 -10.83 19.82
C TYR A 406 11.30 -10.98 21.36
N GLU A 407 10.29 -11.52 22.04
CA GLU A 407 10.24 -11.61 23.51
C GLU A 407 10.98 -12.81 24.14
N GLN A 408 11.45 -13.81 23.38
CA GLN A 408 12.13 -14.99 23.97
C GLN A 408 13.66 -15.04 23.83
N HIS A 409 14.30 -14.06 23.19
CA HIS A 409 15.76 -14.02 23.03
C HIS A 409 16.51 -13.16 24.08
N LEU A 410 15.81 -12.55 25.04
CA LEU A 410 16.44 -11.74 26.10
C LEU A 410 17.14 -12.54 27.22
N LYS A 411 17.39 -13.84 27.04
CA LYS A 411 18.28 -14.60 27.93
C LYS A 411 19.42 -15.25 27.15
N GLY A 412 20.38 -14.39 26.81
CA GLY A 412 21.78 -14.76 26.70
C GLY A 412 22.19 -15.32 25.34
N GLN A 413 22.38 -14.45 24.35
CA GLN A 413 23.40 -14.62 23.32
C GLN A 413 23.73 -13.28 22.66
N LYS A 414 25.00 -13.07 22.32
CA LYS A 414 25.56 -11.83 21.76
C LYS A 414 24.92 -11.49 20.42
N GLU A 415 24.55 -10.22 20.26
CA GLU A 415 23.91 -9.62 19.10
C GLU A 415 24.91 -9.33 17.98
N ASP A 416 25.13 -10.33 17.13
CA ASP A 416 25.59 -10.17 15.75
C ASP A 416 25.03 -11.34 14.95
N THR A 417 23.81 -11.22 14.43
CA THR A 417 23.26 -12.21 13.49
C THR A 417 23.62 -11.79 12.05
N PRO A 418 24.51 -12.53 11.36
CA PRO A 418 24.94 -12.19 9.99
C PRO A 418 23.82 -12.39 8.97
N ILE A 419 23.89 -11.71 7.82
CA ILE A 419 23.00 -11.87 6.64
C ILE A 419 22.83 -13.35 6.22
N GLU A 420 23.82 -14.21 6.52
CA GLU A 420 23.73 -15.66 6.32
C GLU A 420 22.58 -16.30 7.12
N LEU A 421 22.27 -15.84 8.34
CA LEU A 421 21.17 -16.39 9.16
C LEU A 421 19.78 -16.10 8.59
N VAL A 422 19.58 -14.94 7.94
CA VAL A 422 18.31 -14.59 7.28
C VAL A 422 18.09 -15.44 6.03
N ASN A 423 19.16 -15.69 5.26
CA ASN A 423 19.09 -16.60 4.12
C ASN A 423 18.84 -18.04 4.60
N LEU A 424 19.49 -18.48 5.67
CA LEU A 424 19.28 -19.79 6.30
C LEU A 424 17.83 -19.98 6.76
N SER A 425 17.21 -18.96 7.37
CA SER A 425 15.80 -19.03 7.80
C SER A 425 14.84 -19.06 6.62
N ALA A 426 15.10 -18.29 5.55
CA ALA A 426 14.30 -18.34 4.32
C ALA A 426 14.38 -19.71 3.63
N PHE A 427 15.57 -20.31 3.52
CA PHE A 427 15.72 -21.66 2.97
C PHE A 427 15.01 -22.71 3.82
N ALA A 428 15.09 -22.60 5.14
CA ALA A 428 14.41 -23.51 6.05
C ALA A 428 12.87 -23.36 5.97
N PHE A 429 12.36 -22.15 5.76
CA PHE A 429 10.96 -21.89 5.45
C PHE A 429 10.52 -22.52 4.13
N PHE A 430 11.31 -22.36 3.06
CA PHE A 430 10.99 -23.01 1.78
C PHE A 430 11.01 -24.53 1.87
N ASP A 431 11.92 -25.13 2.65
CA ASP A 431 11.93 -26.59 2.90
C ASP A 431 10.65 -27.03 3.63
N ALA A 432 10.24 -26.31 4.67
CA ALA A 432 9.00 -26.58 5.40
C ALA A 432 7.77 -26.49 4.49
N CYS A 433 7.66 -25.42 3.69
CA CYS A 433 6.59 -25.24 2.72
C CYS A 433 6.59 -26.34 1.66
N SER A 434 7.76 -26.73 1.14
CA SER A 434 7.88 -27.79 0.14
C SER A 434 7.36 -29.12 0.70
N LYS A 435 7.72 -29.48 1.95
CA LYS A 435 7.22 -30.69 2.60
C LYS A 435 5.70 -30.69 2.76
N MET A 436 5.14 -29.56 3.21
CA MET A 436 3.69 -29.38 3.30
C MET A 436 3.01 -29.56 1.94
N ILE A 437 3.50 -28.86 0.91
CA ILE A 437 2.94 -28.94 -0.45
C ILE A 437 3.02 -30.38 -0.98
N THR A 438 4.14 -31.07 -0.78
CA THR A 438 4.32 -32.45 -1.21
C THR A 438 3.37 -33.40 -0.49
N GLU A 439 3.20 -33.29 0.82
CA GLU A 439 2.30 -34.14 1.59
C GLU A 439 0.83 -33.94 1.19
N LEU A 440 0.43 -32.68 0.99
CA LEU A 440 -0.90 -32.34 0.50
C LEU A 440 -1.15 -32.85 -0.93
N ALA A 441 -0.10 -32.96 -1.75
CA ALA A 441 -0.18 -33.50 -3.10
C ALA A 441 -0.25 -35.03 -3.16
N ILE A 442 0.27 -35.73 -2.14
CA ILE A 442 0.19 -37.20 -2.03
C ILE A 442 -1.16 -37.61 -1.45
N SER A 443 -1.76 -36.75 -0.62
CA SER A 443 -3.08 -36.96 -0.02
C SER A 443 -4.24 -36.55 -0.94
N ALA A 444 -3.94 -36.06 -2.15
CA ALA A 444 -4.87 -35.63 -3.19
C ALA A 444 -4.86 -36.62 -4.36
#